data_AF-A0AAD4H187-F1
#
_entry.id   AF-A0AAD4H187-F1
#
_cell.length_a   1.000
_cell.length_b   1.000
_cell.length_c   1.000
_cell.angle_alpha   90.00
_cell.angle_beta   90.00
_cell.angle_gamma   90.00
#
_symmetry.space_group_name_H-M   'P 1'
#
loop_
_entity.id
_entity.type
_entity.pdbx_description
1 polymer ?
#
loop_
_entity_poly.entity_id
_entity_poly.type
_entity_poly.pdbx_seq_one_letter_code
_entity_poly.pdbx_strand_id
1 'polypeptide(L)' 'VKPFQRWGIDFIGKCPKTQRGNQWILVAIDYATTWTIAKATPDAIAETVADLSTRK' A
#
# COMPACT_ATOMS: atom_id res chain seq x y z
N VAL A 1 14.33 -12.14 -12.82
CA VAL A 1 14.14 -11.37 -11.57
C VAL A 1 13.51 -12.32 -10.57
N LYS A 2 14.05 -12.44 -9.34
CA LYS A 2 13.48 -13.32 -8.31
C LYS A 2 12.27 -12.60 -7.66
N PRO A 3 11.24 -13.34 -7.20
CA PRO A 3 10.15 -12.76 -6.41
C PRO A 3 10.70 -11.93 -5.24
N PHE A 4 10.08 -10.78 -4.96
CA PHE A 4 10.48 -9.86 -3.88
C PHE A 4 11.87 -9.21 -4.02
N GLN A 5 12.52 -9.31 -5.18
CA GLN A 5 13.84 -8.69 -5.39
C GLN A 5 13.74 -7.17 -5.55
N ARG A 6 12.61 -6.67 -6.07
CA ARG A 6 12.30 -5.24 -6.18
C ARG A 6 10.81 -5.04 -6.00
N TRP A 7 10.47 -4.17 -5.07
CA TRP A 7 9.10 -3.79 -4.77
C TRP A 7 8.96 -2.28 -4.85
N GLY A 8 7.80 -1.82 -5.33
CA GLY A 8 7.40 -0.42 -5.31
C GLY A 8 6.27 -0.24 -4.31
N ILE A 9 6.33 0.81 -3.51
CA ILE A 9 5.23 1.23 -2.63
C ILE A 9 4.83 2.63 -3.08
N ASP A 10 3.54 2.86 -3.22
CA ASP A 10 3.00 4.17 -3.58
C ASP A 10 1.71 4.47 -2.81
N PHE A 11 1.42 5.76 -2.66
CA PHE A 11 0.19 6.27 -2.08
C PHE A 11 -0.62 6.99 -3.15
N ILE A 12 -1.83 6.50 -3.40
CA ILE A 12 -2.80 7.18 -4.27
C ILE A 12 -3.63 8.13 -3.39
N GLY A 13 -3.59 9.42 -3.75
CA GLY A 13 -4.01 10.53 -2.89
C GLY A 13 -5.42 11.09 -3.11
N LYS A 14 -5.96 11.61 -1.99
CA LYS A 14 -7.25 12.31 -1.76
C LYS A 14 -8.46 11.73 -2.46
N CYS A 15 -8.73 10.46 -2.19
CA CYS A 15 -10.07 9.93 -2.41
C CYS A 15 -11.08 10.64 -1.49
N PRO A 16 -12.37 10.68 -1.87
CA PRO A 16 -13.44 11.11 -0.98
C PRO A 16 -13.34 10.33 0.34
N LYS A 17 -13.36 11.05 1.46
CA LYS A 17 -13.23 10.45 2.78
C LYS A 17 -14.38 9.47 2.99
N THR A 18 -14.04 8.20 3.15
CA THR A 18 -15.03 7.15 3.41
C THR A 18 -15.66 7.36 4.79
N GLN A 19 -16.79 6.72 5.06
CA GLN A 19 -17.43 6.75 6.39
C GLN A 19 -16.52 6.25 7.53
N ARG A 20 -15.49 5.46 7.19
CA ARG A 20 -14.47 4.95 8.12
C ARG A 20 -13.26 5.87 8.29
N GLY A 21 -13.25 7.03 7.62
CA GLY A 21 -12.15 7.99 7.68
C GLY A 21 -10.99 7.72 6.72
N ASN A 22 -11.03 6.63 5.95
CA ASN A 22 -10.02 6.33 4.93
C ASN A 22 -10.08 7.35 3.80
N GLN A 23 -8.93 7.90 3.42
CA GLN A 23 -8.79 8.91 2.36
C GLN A 23 -7.59 8.64 1.43
N TRP A 24 -6.81 7.60 1.73
CA TRP A 24 -5.63 7.18 0.98
C TRP A 24 -5.74 5.72 0.58
N ILE A 25 -5.10 5.37 -0.53
CA ILE A 25 -4.91 3.98 -0.93
C ILE A 25 -3.41 3.73 -0.99
N LEU A 26 -2.93 2.82 -0.14
CA LEU A 26 -1.56 2.34 -0.14
C LEU A 26 -1.47 1.16 -1.10
N VAL A 27 -0.53 1.20 -2.04
CA VAL A 27 -0.32 0.16 -3.04
C VAL A 27 1.12 -0.36 -2.93
N ALA A 28 1.30 -1.67 -2.89
CA ALA A 28 2.59 -2.34 -2.99
C ALA A 28 2.60 -3.28 -4.20
N ILE A 29 3.65 -3.19 -5.01
CA ILE A 29 3.81 -3.97 -6.25
C ILE A 29 5.16 -4.69 -6.22
N ASP A 30 5.15 -6.02 -6.37
CA ASP A 30 6.37 -6.77 -6.69
C ASP A 30 6.59 -6.76 -8.20
N TYR A 31 7.66 -6.13 -8.66
CA TYR A 31 7.96 -6.00 -10.09
C TYR A 31 8.30 -7.34 -10.75
N ALA A 32 8.72 -8.35 -9.98
CA ALA A 32 9.08 -9.65 -10.51
C ALA A 32 7.86 -10.49 -10.89
N THR A 33 6.82 -10.43 -10.07
CA THR A 33 5.59 -11.23 -10.21
C THR A 33 4.40 -10.41 -10.67
N THR A 34 4.56 -9.08 -10.77
CA THR A 34 3.46 -8.12 -10.94
C THR A 34 2.37 -8.28 -9.87
N TRP A 35 2.70 -8.87 -8.72
CA TRP A 35 1.77 -9.05 -7.62
C TRP A 35 1.49 -7.70 -6.96
N THR A 36 0.21 -7.34 -6.84
CA THR A 36 -0.22 -6.06 -6.28
C THR A 36 -1.06 -6.25 -5.02
N ILE A 37 -0.78 -5.43 -4.00
CA ILE A 37 -1.56 -5.36 -2.77
C ILE A 37 -2.00 -3.91 -2.59
N ALA A 38 -3.31 -3.69 -2.47
CA ALA A 38 -3.88 -2.36 -2.21
C ALA A 38 -4.64 -2.35 -0.88
N LYS A 39 -4.41 -1.32 -0.06
CA LYS A 39 -5.06 -1.15 1.25
C LYS A 39 -5.57 0.28 1.41
N ALA A 40 -6.84 0.41 1.79
CA ALA A 40 -7.42 1.70 2.15
C ALA A 40 -6.94 2.13 3.54
N THR A 41 -6.45 3.37 3.63
CA THR A 41 -5.81 3.91 4.83
C THR A 41 -6.34 5.30 5.16
N PRO A 42 -6.47 5.66 6.46
CA PRO A 42 -6.85 7.00 6.88
C PRO A 42 -5.72 8.01 6.68
N ASP A 43 -4.47 7.55 6.70
CA ASP A 43 -3.29 8.42 6.69
C ASP A 43 -2.18 7.81 5.81
N ALA A 44 -1.31 8.65 5.28
CA ALA A 44 -0.13 8.25 4.50
C ALA A 44 1.15 8.33 5.34
N ILE A 45 1.15 7.68 6.52
CA ILE A 45 2.29 7.69 7.46
C ILE A 45 3.09 6.38 7.38
N ALA A 46 4.37 6.44 7.75
CA ALA A 46 5.29 5.30 7.67
C ALA A 46 4.83 4.09 8.52
N GLU A 47 4.16 4.32 9.64
CA GLU A 47 3.60 3.26 10.50
C GLU A 47 2.53 2.44 9.77
N THR A 48 1.68 3.11 8.98
CA THR A 48 0.66 2.45 8.16
C THR A 48 1.28 1.63 7.04
N VAL A 49 2.41 2.08 6.48
CA VAL A 49 3.20 1.31 5.51
C VAL A 49 3.82 0.09 6.19
N ALA A 50 4.34 0.24 7.40
CA ALA A 50 4.93 -0.87 8.16
C ALA A 50 3.89 -1.96 8.46
N ASP A 51 2.65 -1.60 8.83
CA ASP A 51 1.57 -2.58 9.05
C ASP A 51 1.23 -3.37 7.78
N LEU A 52 1.39 -2.80 6.58
CA LEU A 52 1.25 -3.54 5.33
C LEU A 52 2.36 -4.60 5.17
N SER A 53 3.61 -4.24 5.51
CA SER A 53 4.76 -5.13 5.37
C SER A 53 4.84 -6.25 6.41
N THR A 54 4.15 -6.11 7.54
CA THR A 54 4.25 -7.03 8.69
C THR A 54 3.20 -8.15 8.66
N ARG A 55 2.14 -8.00 7.85
CA ARG A 55 1.15 -9.08 7.66
C ARG A 55 1.71 -10.12 6.68
N LYS A 56 2.23 -11.21 7.24
CA LYS A 56 2.44 -12.47 6.53
C LYS A 56 1.12 -13.13 6.15
#